data_AF-A0A3N5HQY1-F1
#
_entry.id   AF-A0A3N5HQY1-F1
#
_cell.length_a   1.000
_cell.length_b   1.000
_cell.length_c   1.000
_cell.angle_alpha   90.00
_cell.angle_beta   90.00
_cell.angle_gamma   90.00
#
_symmetry.space_group_name_H-M   'P 1'
#
loop_
_entity.id
_entity.type
_entity.pdbx_description
1 polymer ?
#
loop_
_entity_poly.entity_id
_entity_poly.type
_entity_poly.pdbx_seq_one_letter_code
_entity_poly.pdbx_strand_id
1 'polypeptide(L)'
;MIRRARSSTTGAVLLSSIAALALSALIAGGCAARRGPVEQRSTQGPTSTQMLNFRVLKESGREPTFEERRQWDGLVEEKIAAYLRAHPEKASALDVSTFRYLRQVTVGMDKEQVLILLGAPEAVSGDQAQMEKIARGYWRDIKGNATEVWVYPLGWNMFFAGQRLIDITQYLPPR
;
A
#
# COMPACT_ATOMS: atom_id res chain seq x y z
N MET A 1 47.56 48.47 -56.09
CA MET A 1 47.76 49.11 -54.78
C MET A 1 46.49 48.95 -53.96
N ILE A 2 46.66 48.53 -52.70
CA ILE A 2 45.70 47.98 -51.70
C ILE A 2 44.40 48.81 -51.46
N ARG A 3 43.25 48.12 -51.28
CA ARG A 3 42.36 48.30 -50.10
C ARG A 3 41.26 47.22 -49.97
N ARG A 4 41.01 46.86 -48.71
CA ARG A 4 40.15 45.78 -48.16
C ARG A 4 38.65 45.96 -48.38
N ALA A 5 37.91 44.85 -48.46
CA ALA A 5 36.49 44.75 -48.10
C ALA A 5 36.22 43.32 -47.57
N ARG A 6 36.07 43.17 -46.24
CA ARG A 6 34.83 43.01 -45.46
C ARG A 6 34.32 41.56 -45.40
N SER A 7 34.39 41.03 -44.18
CA SER A 7 33.78 39.82 -43.63
C SER A 7 32.26 39.83 -43.73
N SER A 8 31.65 38.66 -43.94
CA SER A 8 30.32 38.31 -43.45
C SER A 8 30.12 36.80 -43.52
N THR A 9 30.44 36.10 -42.43
CA THR A 9 30.16 34.68 -42.24
C THR A 9 28.70 34.54 -41.84
N THR A 10 27.82 34.18 -42.77
CA THR A 10 26.39 33.96 -42.50
C THR A 10 26.02 32.57 -43.00
N GLY A 11 26.10 31.57 -42.11
CA GLY A 11 25.81 30.19 -42.51
C GLY A 11 25.69 29.19 -41.37
N ALA A 12 25.56 29.64 -40.12
CA ALA A 12 25.56 28.77 -38.94
C ALA A 12 24.32 28.95 -38.06
N VAL A 13 23.14 29.21 -38.64
CA VAL A 13 21.92 29.41 -37.83
C VAL A 13 20.76 28.48 -38.20
N LEU A 14 20.81 27.75 -39.32
CA LEU A 14 19.67 26.92 -39.76
C LEU A 14 19.69 25.46 -39.29
N LEU A 15 20.82 24.96 -38.77
CA LEU A 15 20.92 23.58 -38.23
C LEU A 15 20.51 23.46 -36.75
N SER A 16 20.47 24.56 -36.00
CA SER A 16 20.18 24.55 -34.56
C SER A 16 18.68 24.43 -34.24
N SER A 17 17.81 24.83 -35.17
CA SER A 17 16.37 24.94 -34.90
C SER A 17 15.63 23.60 -35.00
N ILE A 18 16.10 22.67 -35.84
CA ILE A 18 15.49 21.34 -36.00
C ILE A 18 15.87 20.42 -34.84
N ALA A 19 17.13 20.53 -34.37
CA ALA A 19 17.60 19.79 -33.19
C ALA A 19 16.87 20.22 -31.91
N ALA A 20 16.58 21.52 -31.76
CA ALA A 20 15.85 22.05 -30.60
C ALA A 20 14.38 21.59 -30.55
N LEU A 21 13.71 21.46 -31.71
CA LEU A 21 12.33 20.98 -31.81
C LEU A 21 12.22 19.46 -31.62
N ALA A 22 13.19 18.68 -32.08
CA ALA A 22 13.22 17.23 -31.84
C ALA A 22 13.51 16.88 -30.38
N LEU A 23 14.34 17.68 -29.69
CA LEU A 23 14.69 17.45 -28.28
C LEU A 23 13.55 17.83 -27.32
N SER A 24 12.72 18.80 -27.67
CA SER A 24 11.58 19.23 -26.84
C SER A 24 10.38 18.26 -26.91
N ALA A 25 10.22 17.51 -28.01
CA ALA A 25 9.20 16.46 -28.10
C ALA A 25 9.51 15.22 -27.23
N LEU A 26 10.80 14.91 -27.01
CA LEU A 26 11.23 13.78 -26.17
C LEU A 26 11.10 14.06 -24.66
N ILE A 27 11.09 15.32 -24.23
CA ILE A 27 10.98 15.70 -22.81
C ILE A 27 9.51 15.79 -22.36
N ALA A 28 8.56 15.96 -23.29
CA ALA A 28 7.12 15.96 -22.99
C ALA A 28 6.52 14.55 -22.75
N GLY A 29 7.30 13.48 -22.99
CA GLY A 29 6.94 12.09 -22.65
C GLY A 29 7.16 11.74 -21.18
N GLY A 30 7.16 12.74 -20.29
CA GLY A 30 7.31 12.55 -18.85
C GLY A 30 6.21 11.67 -18.29
N CYS A 31 6.55 10.39 -18.06
CA CYS A 31 5.98 9.48 -17.07
C CYS A 31 4.53 9.74 -16.66
N ALA A 32 3.59 9.67 -17.61
CA ALA A 32 2.25 9.20 -17.29
C ALA A 32 2.35 7.70 -17.00
N ALA A 33 3.03 7.34 -15.91
CA ALA A 33 2.99 6.00 -15.37
C ALA A 33 1.54 5.78 -14.92
N ARG A 34 0.70 5.28 -15.83
CA ARG A 34 -0.58 4.68 -15.47
C ARG A 34 -0.26 3.70 -14.35
N ARG A 35 -0.67 4.03 -13.12
CA ARG A 35 -0.60 3.08 -12.01
C ARG A 35 -1.50 1.93 -12.41
N GLY A 36 -0.89 0.84 -12.87
CA GLY A 36 -1.60 -0.37 -13.22
C GLY A 36 -2.37 -0.92 -12.02
N PRO A 37 -3.27 -1.90 -12.23
CA PRO A 37 -3.91 -2.59 -11.13
C PRO A 37 -2.85 -3.13 -10.17
N VAL A 38 -3.06 -2.93 -8.87
CA VAL A 38 -2.30 -3.67 -7.86
C VAL A 38 -3.04 -4.96 -7.66
N GLU A 39 -2.44 -6.08 -8.02
CA GLU A 39 -2.93 -7.42 -7.70
C GLU A 39 -1.76 -8.21 -7.13
N GLN A 40 -1.83 -8.52 -5.83
CA GLN A 40 -0.77 -9.25 -5.15
C GLN A 40 -1.29 -10.16 -4.05
N ARG A 41 -0.51 -11.18 -3.75
CA ARG A 41 -0.62 -12.06 -2.58
C ARG A 41 0.66 -11.89 -1.77
N SER A 42 0.53 -11.73 -0.45
CA SER A 42 1.66 -11.41 0.43
C SER A 42 1.51 -12.09 1.77
N THR A 43 2.62 -12.30 2.46
CA THR A 43 2.61 -12.72 3.86
C THR A 43 2.47 -11.52 4.81
N GLN A 44 2.69 -10.30 4.31
CA GLN A 44 2.59 -9.05 5.03
C GLN A 44 1.52 -8.16 4.41
N GLY A 45 0.68 -7.61 5.28
CA GLY A 45 -0.42 -6.72 4.95
C GLY A 45 -0.14 -5.26 5.32
N PRO A 46 -1.21 -4.47 5.51
CA PRO A 46 -1.08 -3.06 5.85
C PRO A 46 -0.53 -2.85 7.27
N THR A 47 0.06 -1.67 7.46
CA THR A 47 0.44 -1.18 8.79
C THR A 47 -0.69 -0.38 9.43
N SER A 48 -0.67 -0.28 10.76
CA SER A 48 -1.61 0.60 11.48
C SER A 48 -1.49 2.07 11.04
N THR A 49 -0.27 2.53 10.74
CA THR A 49 -0.01 3.88 10.22
C THR A 49 -0.62 4.10 8.83
N GLN A 50 -0.59 3.09 7.95
CA GLN A 50 -1.27 3.18 6.65
C GLN A 50 -2.79 3.37 6.82
N MET A 51 -3.39 2.71 7.81
CA MET A 51 -4.82 2.87 8.11
C MET A 51 -5.13 4.25 8.69
N LEU A 52 -4.28 4.80 9.56
CA LEU A 52 -4.41 6.17 10.03
C LEU A 52 -4.35 7.17 8.87
N ASN A 53 -3.31 7.06 8.03
CA ASN A 53 -3.14 7.93 6.87
C ASN A 53 -4.36 7.88 5.95
N PHE A 54 -4.86 6.67 5.66
CA PHE A 54 -6.05 6.50 4.85
C PHE A 54 -7.28 7.14 5.48
N ARG A 55 -7.50 6.95 6.79
CA ARG A 55 -8.64 7.50 7.52
C ARG A 55 -8.66 9.02 7.46
N VAL A 56 -7.56 9.66 7.87
CA VAL A 56 -7.48 11.13 7.90
C VAL A 56 -7.59 11.70 6.49
N LEU A 57 -6.97 11.08 5.49
CA LEU A 57 -7.08 11.49 4.10
C LEU A 57 -8.53 11.39 3.59
N LYS A 58 -9.23 10.30 3.91
CA LYS A 58 -10.63 10.09 3.52
C LYS A 58 -11.58 11.09 4.20
N GLU A 59 -11.35 11.40 5.47
CA GLU A 59 -12.24 12.24 6.28
C GLU A 59 -11.98 13.75 6.09
N SER A 60 -10.71 14.15 5.94
CA SER A 60 -10.31 15.56 5.96
C SER A 60 -9.59 16.02 4.69
N GLY A 61 -9.23 15.11 3.78
CA GLY A 61 -8.49 15.44 2.56
C GLY A 61 -7.02 15.79 2.78
N ARG A 62 -6.50 15.65 4.00
CA ARG A 62 -5.09 15.93 4.35
C ARG A 62 -4.39 14.72 4.97
N GLU A 63 -3.07 14.82 5.07
CA GLU A 63 -2.24 13.92 5.87
C GLU A 63 -2.49 14.14 7.38
N PRO A 64 -2.30 13.10 8.21
CA PRO A 64 -2.27 13.26 9.66
C PRO A 64 -1.17 14.22 10.12
N THR A 65 -1.50 15.08 11.08
CA THR A 65 -0.55 15.93 11.79
C THR A 65 0.36 15.08 12.69
N PHE A 66 1.47 15.68 13.15
CA PHE A 66 2.36 15.02 14.11
C PHE A 66 1.64 14.58 15.39
N GLU A 67 0.78 15.44 15.93
CA GLU A 67 0.05 15.15 17.17
C GLU A 67 -0.95 14.00 16.98
N GLU A 68 -1.69 13.96 15.87
CA GLU A 68 -2.60 12.84 15.56
C GLU A 68 -1.85 11.52 15.40
N ARG A 69 -0.67 11.53 14.77
CA ARG A 69 0.19 10.33 14.68
C ARG A 69 0.65 9.88 16.06
N ARG A 70 1.11 10.81 16.89
CA ARG A 70 1.55 10.52 18.26
C ARG A 70 0.43 9.91 19.10
N GLN A 71 -0.77 10.48 19.03
CA GLN A 71 -1.93 9.97 19.74
C GLN A 71 -2.33 8.57 19.25
N TRP A 72 -2.35 8.37 17.93
CA TRP A 72 -2.62 7.06 17.34
C TRP A 72 -1.60 6.00 17.78
N ASP A 73 -0.31 6.35 17.74
CA ASP A 73 0.76 5.45 18.15
C ASP A 73 0.64 5.05 19.62
N GLY A 74 0.29 6.00 20.50
CA GLY A 74 0.02 5.71 21.91
C GLY A 74 -1.18 4.78 22.11
N LEU A 75 -2.29 5.03 21.40
CA LEU A 75 -3.49 4.18 21.47
C LEU A 75 -3.22 2.75 20.98
N VAL A 76 -2.47 2.58 19.89
CA VAL A 76 -2.11 1.27 19.36
C VAL A 76 -1.17 0.55 20.32
N GLU A 77 -0.17 1.25 20.88
CA GLU A 77 0.76 0.68 21.85
C GLU A 77 0.06 0.23 23.14
N GLU A 78 -0.88 1.02 23.65
CA GLU A 78 -1.69 0.65 24.81
C GLU A 78 -2.48 -0.64 24.56
N LYS A 79 -3.14 -0.75 23.41
CA LYS A 79 -3.91 -1.95 23.02
C LYS A 79 -3.03 -3.18 22.86
N ILE A 80 -1.86 -3.03 22.23
CA ILE A 80 -0.87 -4.11 22.09
C ILE A 80 -0.40 -4.55 23.48
N ALA A 81 -0.09 -3.62 24.38
CA ALA A 81 0.34 -3.94 25.74
C ALA A 81 -0.76 -4.62 26.56
N ALA A 82 -2.02 -4.20 26.40
CA ALA A 82 -3.16 -4.87 27.03
C ALA A 82 -3.32 -6.31 26.51
N TYR A 83 -3.27 -6.51 25.19
CA TYR A 83 -3.36 -7.82 24.56
C TYR A 83 -2.23 -8.76 25.03
N LEU A 84 -0.98 -8.30 25.03
CA LEU A 84 0.16 -9.15 25.44
C LEU A 84 0.11 -9.51 26.94
N ARG A 85 -0.50 -8.66 27.78
CA ARG A 85 -0.75 -8.99 29.19
C ARG A 85 -1.84 -10.05 29.36
N ALA A 86 -2.87 -10.02 28.50
CA ALA A 86 -3.94 -11.00 28.50
C ALA A 86 -3.51 -12.35 27.90
N HIS A 87 -2.49 -12.35 27.04
CA HIS A 87 -1.97 -13.53 26.32
C HIS A 87 -0.48 -13.77 26.61
N PRO A 88 -0.09 -14.08 27.86
CA PRO A 88 1.31 -14.28 28.22
C PRO A 88 1.97 -15.42 27.43
N GLU A 89 1.20 -16.43 27.00
CA GLU A 89 1.66 -17.54 26.17
C GLU A 89 2.11 -17.11 24.77
N LYS A 90 1.63 -15.96 24.29
CA LYS A 90 1.98 -15.43 22.97
C LYS A 90 3.18 -14.50 23.03
N ALA A 91 3.53 -13.95 24.18
CA ALA A 91 4.56 -12.92 24.32
C ALA A 91 5.96 -13.34 23.79
N SER A 92 6.24 -14.65 23.73
CA SER A 92 7.49 -15.22 23.22
C SER A 92 7.41 -15.69 21.75
N ALA A 93 6.25 -15.56 21.09
CA ALA A 93 6.08 -16.01 19.71
C ALA A 93 6.77 -15.07 18.71
N LEU A 94 7.28 -15.65 17.61
CA LEU A 94 8.05 -14.93 16.58
C LEU A 94 7.24 -13.76 15.96
N ASP A 95 5.92 -13.91 15.86
CA ASP A 95 5.00 -12.92 15.29
C ASP A 95 4.76 -11.71 16.21
N VAL A 96 5.07 -11.79 17.51
CA VAL A 96 4.94 -10.65 18.45
C VAL A 96 5.91 -9.53 18.13
N SER A 97 7.09 -9.85 17.60
CA SER A 97 8.05 -8.81 17.18
C SER A 97 7.45 -7.93 16.07
N THR A 98 6.80 -8.55 15.08
CA THR A 98 6.17 -7.83 13.97
C THR A 98 4.92 -7.08 14.43
N PHE A 99 4.10 -7.71 15.27
CA PHE A 99 2.92 -7.09 15.87
C PHE A 99 3.24 -5.85 16.72
N ARG A 100 4.25 -5.96 17.59
CA ARG A 100 4.63 -4.90 18.53
C ARG A 100 5.46 -3.79 17.89
N TYR A 101 6.48 -4.15 17.12
CA TYR A 101 7.47 -3.18 16.63
C TYR A 101 7.10 -2.63 15.25
N LEU A 102 6.76 -3.51 14.30
CA LEU A 102 6.42 -3.08 12.94
C LEU A 102 4.96 -2.61 12.83
N ARG A 103 4.10 -3.01 13.77
CA ARG A 103 2.66 -2.69 13.79
C ARG A 103 2.01 -2.99 12.43
N GLN A 104 2.43 -4.11 11.85
CA GLN A 104 2.06 -4.57 10.52
C GLN A 104 1.35 -5.92 10.63
N VAL A 105 0.26 -6.07 9.89
CA VAL A 105 -0.43 -7.36 9.83
C VAL A 105 0.40 -8.37 9.06
N THR A 106 0.51 -9.59 9.60
CA THR A 106 1.26 -10.68 8.98
C THR A 106 0.47 -11.99 9.10
N VAL A 107 0.56 -12.84 8.09
CA VAL A 107 0.04 -14.22 8.15
C VAL A 107 0.55 -14.90 9.42
N GLY A 108 -0.35 -15.64 10.05
CA GLY A 108 -0.22 -16.03 11.43
C GLY A 108 -1.21 -15.25 12.27
N MET A 109 -1.12 -13.94 12.39
CA MET A 109 -1.86 -13.18 13.43
C MET A 109 -3.31 -13.62 13.68
N ASP A 110 -3.73 -13.62 14.94
CA ASP A 110 -5.13 -13.84 15.22
C ASP A 110 -5.99 -12.61 14.87
N LYS A 111 -7.31 -12.83 14.84
CA LYS A 111 -8.29 -11.79 14.54
C LYS A 111 -8.17 -10.57 15.45
N GLU A 112 -7.89 -10.76 16.73
CA GLU A 112 -7.77 -9.66 17.69
C GLU A 112 -6.55 -8.79 17.40
N GLN A 113 -5.40 -9.40 17.08
CA GLN A 113 -4.21 -8.67 16.63
C GLN A 113 -4.51 -7.85 15.37
N VAL A 114 -5.21 -8.41 14.40
CA VAL A 114 -5.60 -7.69 13.18
C VAL A 114 -6.53 -6.50 13.51
N LEU A 115 -7.51 -6.69 14.40
CA LEU A 115 -8.40 -5.62 14.85
C LEU A 115 -7.67 -4.52 15.62
N ILE A 116 -6.68 -4.87 16.45
CA ILE A 116 -5.87 -3.90 17.19
C ILE A 116 -5.10 -3.00 16.21
N LEU A 117 -4.52 -3.58 15.16
CA LEU A 117 -3.72 -2.82 14.19
C LEU A 117 -4.56 -2.01 13.22
N LEU A 118 -5.65 -2.58 12.70
CA LEU A 118 -6.39 -2.00 11.57
C LEU A 118 -7.76 -1.44 11.95
N GLY A 119 -8.29 -1.82 13.10
CA GLY A 119 -9.69 -1.58 13.47
C GLY A 119 -10.64 -2.55 12.77
N ALA A 120 -11.93 -2.20 12.81
CA ALA A 120 -12.98 -2.98 12.18
C ALA A 120 -12.82 -3.01 10.64
N PRO A 121 -13.04 -4.16 9.99
CA PRO A 121 -13.04 -4.26 8.53
C PRO A 121 -14.24 -3.53 7.91
N GLU A 122 -14.13 -3.16 6.63
CA GLU A 122 -15.23 -2.58 5.85
C GLU A 122 -16.30 -3.63 5.53
N ALA A 123 -15.90 -4.89 5.38
CA ALA A 123 -16.80 -6.02 5.20
C ALA A 123 -16.21 -7.32 5.76
N VAL A 124 -17.09 -8.23 6.17
CA VAL A 124 -16.76 -9.60 6.60
C VAL A 124 -17.66 -10.57 5.84
N SER A 125 -17.10 -11.67 5.34
CA SER A 125 -17.90 -12.73 4.73
C SER A 125 -17.29 -14.11 4.96
N GLY A 126 -18.16 -15.09 5.22
CA GLY A 126 -17.84 -16.52 5.18
C GLY A 126 -18.44 -17.25 3.98
N ASP A 127 -19.11 -16.52 3.07
CA ASP A 127 -19.68 -17.10 1.86
C ASP A 127 -18.55 -17.45 0.87
N GLN A 128 -18.53 -18.72 0.43
CA GLN A 128 -17.46 -19.24 -0.42
C GLN A 128 -17.44 -18.54 -1.79
N ALA A 129 -18.61 -18.22 -2.37
CA ALA A 129 -18.66 -17.55 -3.66
C ALA A 129 -18.14 -16.11 -3.56
N GLN A 130 -18.46 -15.40 -2.47
CA GLN A 130 -17.91 -14.08 -2.19
C GLN A 130 -16.39 -14.13 -1.94
N MET A 131 -15.91 -15.10 -1.16
CA MET A 131 -14.48 -15.30 -0.92
C MET A 131 -13.71 -15.58 -2.21
N GLU A 132 -14.25 -16.43 -3.09
CA GLU A 132 -13.70 -16.69 -4.42
C GLU A 132 -13.56 -15.43 -5.26
N LYS A 133 -14.63 -14.61 -5.31
CA LYS A 133 -14.62 -13.34 -6.02
C LYS A 133 -13.57 -12.36 -5.48
N ILE A 134 -13.37 -12.33 -4.16
CA ILE A 134 -12.38 -11.46 -3.51
C ILE A 134 -10.96 -11.95 -3.76
N ALA A 135 -10.73 -13.26 -3.64
CA ALA A 135 -9.42 -13.90 -3.82
C ALA A 135 -8.94 -13.88 -5.28
N ARG A 136 -9.85 -13.83 -6.25
CA ARG A 136 -9.55 -13.76 -7.70
C ARG A 136 -8.61 -14.88 -8.13
N GLY A 137 -7.50 -14.56 -8.81
CA GLY A 137 -6.53 -15.53 -9.29
C GLY A 137 -5.87 -16.35 -8.17
N TYR A 138 -5.93 -15.89 -6.92
CA TYR A 138 -5.33 -16.57 -5.78
C TYR A 138 -6.28 -17.57 -5.09
N TRP A 139 -7.54 -17.67 -5.54
CA TRP A 139 -8.52 -18.53 -4.89
C TRP A 139 -8.07 -19.99 -4.81
N ARG A 140 -7.41 -20.50 -5.86
CA ARG A 140 -6.92 -21.88 -5.90
C ARG A 140 -6.03 -22.24 -4.71
N ASP A 141 -5.23 -21.29 -4.23
CA ASP A 141 -4.27 -21.52 -3.16
C ASP A 141 -4.87 -21.26 -1.76
N ILE A 142 -6.00 -20.57 -1.69
CA ILE A 142 -6.70 -20.16 -0.45
C ILE A 142 -7.86 -21.11 -0.11
N LYS A 143 -8.53 -21.63 -1.15
CA LYS A 143 -9.70 -22.50 -1.05
C LYS A 143 -9.41 -23.74 -0.19
N GLY A 144 -10.39 -24.12 0.63
CA GLY A 144 -10.31 -25.30 1.51
C GLY A 144 -9.69 -25.04 2.87
N ASN A 145 -8.87 -23.98 3.01
CA ASN A 145 -8.30 -23.58 4.29
C ASN A 145 -9.02 -22.37 4.89
N ALA A 146 -9.41 -21.40 4.05
CA ALA A 146 -10.10 -20.21 4.50
C ALA A 146 -11.58 -20.49 4.80
N THR A 147 -12.05 -19.98 5.94
CA THR A 147 -13.45 -20.01 6.38
C THR A 147 -14.10 -18.64 6.36
N GLU A 148 -13.31 -17.57 6.35
CA GLU A 148 -13.79 -16.19 6.40
C GLU A 148 -12.80 -15.25 5.71
N VAL A 149 -13.31 -14.14 5.15
CA VAL A 149 -12.51 -13.04 4.63
C VAL A 149 -12.95 -11.72 5.24
N TRP A 150 -11.97 -10.90 5.63
CA TRP A 150 -12.16 -9.51 6.03
C TRP A 150 -11.62 -8.59 4.95
N VAL A 151 -12.41 -7.61 4.55
CA VAL A 151 -12.03 -6.60 3.55
C VAL A 151 -11.70 -5.31 4.25
N TYR A 152 -10.54 -4.76 3.93
CA TYR A 152 -10.02 -3.51 4.45
C TYR A 152 -9.82 -2.49 3.33
N PRO A 153 -9.71 -1.20 3.70
CA PRO A 153 -9.41 -0.17 2.71
C PRO A 153 -8.13 -0.45 1.93
N LEU A 154 -7.95 0.29 0.83
CA LEU A 154 -6.81 0.12 -0.08
C LEU A 154 -6.75 -1.28 -0.71
N GLY A 155 -7.89 -1.97 -0.80
CA GLY A 155 -8.04 -3.24 -1.50
C GLY A 155 -7.46 -4.45 -0.77
N TRP A 156 -7.10 -4.32 0.51
CA TRP A 156 -6.54 -5.40 1.32
C TRP A 156 -7.63 -6.40 1.73
N ASN A 157 -7.34 -7.69 1.60
CA ASN A 157 -8.24 -8.77 2.01
C ASN A 157 -7.46 -9.80 2.84
N MET A 158 -8.02 -10.13 4.00
CA MET A 158 -7.40 -10.98 5.02
C MET A 158 -8.25 -12.24 5.16
N PHE A 159 -7.67 -13.39 4.82
CA PHE A 159 -8.37 -14.68 4.84
C PHE A 159 -8.02 -15.46 6.11
N PHE A 160 -9.04 -15.89 6.84
CA PHE A 160 -8.89 -16.57 8.12
C PHE A 160 -9.32 -18.03 8.05
N ALA A 161 -8.58 -18.89 8.75
CA ALA A 161 -9.03 -20.22 9.16
C ALA A 161 -9.42 -20.14 10.65
N GLY A 162 -10.72 -20.05 10.93
CA GLY A 162 -11.19 -19.82 12.29
C GLY A 162 -10.66 -18.49 12.85
N GLN A 163 -9.73 -18.56 13.82
CA GLN A 163 -9.13 -17.38 14.45
C GLN A 163 -7.80 -16.93 13.83
N ARG A 164 -7.14 -17.77 13.03
CA ARG A 164 -5.78 -17.51 12.52
C ARG A 164 -5.84 -16.91 11.11
N LEU A 165 -5.09 -15.83 10.87
CA LEU A 165 -4.88 -15.27 9.53
C LEU A 165 -3.99 -16.21 8.73
N ILE A 166 -4.48 -16.72 7.60
CA ILE A 166 -3.75 -17.70 6.79
C ILE A 166 -3.28 -17.12 5.45
N ASP A 167 -3.92 -16.06 4.96
CA ASP A 167 -3.55 -15.45 3.68
C ASP A 167 -3.90 -13.96 3.63
N ILE A 168 -3.15 -13.21 2.83
CA ILE A 168 -3.37 -11.78 2.60
C ILE A 168 -3.24 -11.53 1.10
N THR A 169 -4.27 -10.91 0.54
CA THR A 169 -4.25 -10.43 -0.85
C THR A 169 -4.50 -8.93 -0.88
N GLN A 170 -4.09 -8.29 -1.96
CA GLN A 170 -4.46 -6.91 -2.26
C GLN A 170 -4.91 -6.81 -3.70
N TYR A 171 -6.07 -6.19 -3.91
CA TYR A 171 -6.54 -5.82 -5.22
C TYR A 171 -7.02 -4.36 -5.25
N LEU A 172 -6.34 -3.52 -6.01
CA LEU A 172 -6.79 -2.17 -6.34
C LEU A 172 -6.99 -2.05 -7.85
N PRO A 173 -8.21 -1.71 -8.32
CA PRO A 173 -8.43 -1.46 -9.72
C PRO A 173 -7.64 -0.22 -10.19
N PRO A 174 -7.32 -0.14 -11.49
CA PRO A 174 -6.67 1.04 -12.05
C PRO A 174 -7.59 2.26 -11.90
N ARG A 175 -6.98 3.42 -11.59
CA ARG A 175 -7.68 4.70 -11.46
C ARG A 175 -7.78 5.44 -12.80
#